data_AF-A0A7Y5AIW1-F1
#
_entry.id   AF-A0A7Y5AIW1-F1
#
_cell.length_a   1.000
_cell.length_b   1.000
_cell.length_c   1.000
_cell.angle_alpha   90.00
_cell.angle_beta   90.00
_cell.angle_gamma   90.00
#
_symmetry.space_group_name_H-M   'P 1'
#
loop_
_entity.id
_entity.type
_entity.pdbx_description
1 polymer ?
#
loop_
_entity_poly.entity_id
_entity_poly.type
_entity_poly.pdbx_seq_one_letter_code
_entity_poly.pdbx_strand_id
1 'polypeptide(L)'
;MQIALAPMEGLVDNILRDVLTRVGGIDWCVTEFIRVCDRLLPPSSFDKLAPELRRGARTAAGVPMRVQLLGSDPVCLADNAALACQLGAPVIDLNFGCPAKTVNKSRGGAVLLKEPELLHAIVREVRRAVPAHIPVTSKMR
;
A
#
# COMPACT_ATOMS: atom_id res chain seq x y z
N MET A 1 -0.11 -11.17 -20.51
CA MET A 1 -0.93 -10.19 -19.78
C MET A 1 -0.84 -10.54 -18.31
N GLN A 2 -0.60 -9.57 -17.42
CA GLN A 2 -0.63 -9.80 -15.98
C GLN A 2 -1.97 -9.37 -15.39
N ILE A 3 -2.47 -10.13 -14.42
CA ILE A 3 -3.74 -9.93 -13.74
C ILE A 3 -3.47 -9.71 -12.25
N ALA A 4 -3.95 -8.59 -11.73
CA ALA A 4 -3.78 -8.20 -10.35
C ALA A 4 -5.09 -8.27 -9.58
N LEU A 5 -5.03 -8.73 -8.33
CA LEU A 5 -6.12 -8.56 -7.37
C LEU A 5 -6.04 -7.16 -6.77
N ALA A 6 -7.03 -6.32 -7.10
CA ALA A 6 -7.09 -4.92 -6.67
C ALA A 6 -7.29 -4.80 -5.14
N PRO A 7 -6.78 -3.71 -4.53
CA PRO A 7 -7.04 -3.42 -3.13
C PRO A 7 -8.48 -2.94 -2.95
N MET A 8 -9.23 -3.59 -2.06
CA MET A 8 -10.60 -3.22 -1.72
C MET A 8 -10.76 -3.20 -0.20
N GLU A 9 -10.75 -2.01 0.38
CA GLU A 9 -10.87 -1.82 1.82
C GLU A 9 -12.21 -2.33 2.35
N GLY A 10 -12.17 -3.03 3.48
CA GLY A 10 -13.31 -3.71 4.10
C GLY A 10 -13.75 -4.99 3.38
N LEU A 11 -13.03 -5.44 2.35
CA LEU A 11 -13.40 -6.60 1.55
C LEU A 11 -12.24 -7.58 1.33
N VAL A 12 -11.16 -7.12 0.68
CA VAL A 12 -10.03 -7.98 0.29
C VAL A 12 -8.96 -8.00 1.38
N ASP A 13 -9.36 -8.50 2.55
CA ASP A 13 -8.46 -8.79 3.66
C ASP A 13 -7.56 -10.01 3.36
N ASN A 14 -6.70 -10.40 4.30
CA ASN A 14 -5.79 -11.53 4.11
C ASN A 14 -6.51 -12.87 3.90
N ILE A 15 -7.70 -13.05 4.46
CA ILE A 15 -8.49 -14.28 4.33
C ILE A 15 -9.04 -14.35 2.91
N LEU A 16 -9.69 -13.28 2.43
CA LEU A 16 -10.25 -13.24 1.08
C LEU A 16 -9.14 -13.27 0.01
N ARG A 17 -8.00 -12.60 0.25
CA ARG A 17 -6.82 -12.73 -0.64
C ARG A 17 -6.38 -14.19 -0.76
N ASP A 18 -6.33 -14.95 0.34
CA ASP A 18 -5.95 -16.36 0.28
C ASP A 18 -6.98 -17.19 -0.52
N VAL A 19 -8.27 -17.01 -0.23
CA VAL A 19 -9.35 -17.73 -0.94
C VAL A 19 -9.30 -17.45 -2.44
N LEU A 20 -9.20 -16.19 -2.85
CA LEU A 20 -9.17 -15.81 -4.26
C LEU A 20 -7.89 -16.28 -4.96
N THR A 21 -6.74 -16.21 -4.29
CA THR A 21 -5.47 -16.63 -4.92
C THR A 21 -5.35 -18.13 -5.09
N ARG A 22 -6.05 -18.95 -4.30
CA ARG A 22 -6.14 -20.41 -4.50
C ARG A 22 -6.90 -20.83 -5.75
N VAL A 23 -7.83 -20.00 -6.24
CA VAL A 23 -8.56 -20.26 -7.50
C VAL A 23 -7.61 -20.21 -8.71
N GLY A 24 -6.54 -19.42 -8.61
CA GLY A 24 -5.55 -19.25 -9.67
C GLY A 24 -5.86 -18.10 -10.63
N GLY A 25 -4.93 -17.82 -11.54
CA GLY A 25 -5.04 -16.74 -12.54
C GLY A 25 -4.72 -15.33 -12.03
N ILE A 26 -4.28 -15.19 -10.77
CA ILE A 26 -3.84 -13.91 -10.17
C ILE A 26 -2.31 -13.92 -10.07
N ASP A 27 -1.65 -12.98 -10.76
CA ASP A 27 -0.19 -12.87 -10.76
C ASP A 27 0.35 -12.18 -9.50
N TRP A 28 -0.41 -11.23 -8.95
CA TRP A 28 -0.08 -10.53 -7.71
C TRP A 28 -1.32 -9.88 -7.09
N CYS A 29 -1.25 -9.59 -5.79
CA CYS A 29 -2.31 -8.92 -5.05
C CYS A 29 -1.80 -7.68 -4.32
N VAL A 30 -2.73 -6.85 -3.84
CA VAL A 30 -2.42 -5.64 -3.05
C VAL A 30 -3.19 -5.72 -1.74
N THR A 31 -2.57 -5.29 -0.65
CA THR A 31 -3.24 -5.16 0.65
C THR A 31 -4.37 -4.15 0.58
N GLU A 32 -5.28 -4.20 1.54
CA GLU A 32 -6.03 -2.99 1.91
C GLU A 32 -5.05 -1.85 2.23
N PHE A 33 -5.47 -0.59 2.05
CA PHE A 33 -4.55 0.51 2.30
C PHE A 33 -4.25 0.66 3.80
N ILE A 34 -2.99 0.88 4.12
CA ILE A 34 -2.54 1.28 5.44
C ILE A 34 -2.62 2.80 5.51
N ARG A 35 -3.50 3.31 6.38
CA ARG A 35 -3.71 4.75 6.53
C ARG A 35 -2.61 5.38 7.39
N VAL A 36 -1.87 6.31 6.80
CA VAL A 36 -0.84 7.13 7.44
C VAL A 36 -1.38 8.55 7.57
N CYS A 37 -1.55 9.02 8.79
CA CYS A 37 -2.06 10.37 9.07
C CYS A 37 -0.91 11.34 9.33
N ASP A 38 -0.20 11.14 10.44
CA ASP A 38 0.67 12.17 11.04
C ASP A 38 1.83 11.58 11.86
N ARG A 39 2.07 10.27 11.76
CA ARG A 39 3.13 9.59 12.52
C ARG A 39 3.61 8.31 11.86
N LEU A 40 4.78 7.85 12.28
CA LEU A 40 5.21 6.47 12.08
C LEU A 40 4.27 5.51 12.83
N LEU A 41 3.73 4.53 12.11
CA LEU A 41 2.86 3.52 12.70
C LEU A 41 3.69 2.43 13.39
N PRO A 42 3.15 1.79 14.44
CA PRO A 42 3.79 0.60 15.00
C PRO A 42 3.75 -0.57 13.98
N PRO A 43 4.72 -1.50 14.02
CA PRO A 43 4.72 -2.69 13.16
C PRO A 43 3.41 -3.49 13.19
N SER A 44 2.73 -3.50 14.35
CA SER A 44 1.43 -4.17 14.51
C SER A 44 0.32 -3.66 13.59
N SER A 45 0.40 -2.39 13.14
CA SER A 45 -0.53 -1.84 12.14
C SER A 45 -0.36 -2.51 10.77
N PHE A 46 0.87 -2.86 10.40
CA PHE A 46 1.17 -3.60 9.18
C PHE A 46 0.77 -5.07 9.33
N ASP A 47 1.08 -5.69 10.46
CA ASP A 47 0.71 -7.09 10.74
C ASP A 47 -0.79 -7.36 10.66
N LYS A 48 -1.63 -6.38 11.01
CA LYS A 48 -3.09 -6.51 10.94
C LYS A 48 -3.60 -6.58 9.50
N LEU A 49 -3.05 -5.76 8.61
CA LEU A 49 -3.55 -5.60 7.23
C LEU A 49 -2.76 -6.43 6.21
N ALA A 50 -1.52 -6.78 6.56
CA ALA A 50 -0.53 -7.45 5.73
C ALA A 50 0.22 -8.56 6.50
N PRO A 51 -0.46 -9.50 7.20
CA PRO A 51 0.21 -10.58 7.93
C PRO A 51 1.11 -11.45 7.03
N GLU A 52 0.87 -11.45 5.72
CA GLU A 52 1.69 -12.12 4.71
C GLU A 52 3.14 -11.61 4.66
N LEU A 53 3.43 -10.41 5.17
CA LEU A 53 4.80 -9.88 5.29
C LEU A 53 5.72 -10.85 6.07
N ARG A 54 5.19 -11.51 7.12
CA ARG A 54 5.92 -12.53 7.91
C ARG A 54 6.20 -13.81 7.13
N ARG A 55 5.62 -13.97 5.95
CA ARG A 55 5.74 -15.15 5.08
C ARG A 55 6.34 -14.79 3.72
N GLY A 56 7.23 -13.78 3.71
CA GLY A 56 7.90 -13.32 2.49
C GLY A 56 6.97 -12.58 1.53
N ALA A 57 5.97 -11.88 2.07
CA ALA A 57 4.98 -11.10 1.32
C ALA A 57 4.25 -11.91 0.23
N ARG A 58 3.79 -13.10 0.60
CA ARG A 58 3.01 -14.00 -0.26
C ARG A 58 1.77 -14.52 0.46
N THR A 59 0.68 -14.70 -0.27
CA THR A 59 -0.49 -15.44 0.24
C THR A 59 -0.11 -16.91 0.49
N ALA A 60 -0.98 -17.69 1.15
CA ALA A 60 -0.65 -19.10 1.38
C ALA A 60 -0.64 -19.93 0.07
N ALA A 61 -1.31 -19.43 -0.98
CA ALA A 61 -1.20 -19.95 -2.34
C ALA A 61 0.10 -19.54 -3.08
N GLY A 62 0.98 -18.77 -2.44
CA GLY A 62 2.27 -18.36 -3.01
C GLY A 62 2.23 -17.11 -3.90
N VAL A 63 1.06 -16.49 -4.07
CA VAL A 63 0.90 -15.28 -4.89
C VAL A 63 1.55 -14.08 -4.18
N PRO A 64 2.45 -13.33 -4.87
CA PRO A 64 3.14 -12.19 -4.27
C PRO A 64 2.19 -11.02 -4.00
N MET A 65 2.46 -10.30 -2.91
CA MET A 65 1.64 -9.21 -2.39
C MET A 65 2.42 -7.89 -2.37
N ARG A 66 1.71 -6.79 -2.63
CA ARG A 66 2.22 -5.41 -2.50
C ARG A 66 1.53 -4.70 -1.34
N VAL A 67 2.24 -3.83 -0.64
CA VAL A 67 1.67 -3.03 0.46
C VAL A 67 1.21 -1.69 -0.09
N GLN A 68 -0.05 -1.34 0.12
CA GLN A 68 -0.58 -0.03 -0.26
C GLN A 68 -0.63 0.92 0.94
N LEU A 69 -0.11 2.14 0.78
CA LEU A 69 -0.20 3.23 1.74
C LEU A 69 -1.16 4.31 1.26
N LEU A 70 -1.81 4.99 2.21
CA LEU A 70 -2.67 6.13 1.94
C LEU A 70 -2.43 7.21 3.00
N GLY A 71 -2.09 8.42 2.56
CA GLY A 71 -1.81 9.56 3.43
C GLY A 71 -1.58 10.82 2.60
N SER A 72 -1.22 11.91 3.26
CA SER A 72 -0.94 13.20 2.61
C SER A 72 0.32 13.90 3.11
N ASP A 73 0.89 13.48 4.25
CA ASP A 73 2.15 14.00 4.75
C ASP A 73 3.34 13.25 4.10
N PRO A 74 4.22 13.95 3.35
CA PRO A 74 5.34 13.32 2.65
C PRO A 74 6.32 12.59 3.57
N VAL A 75 6.62 13.16 4.75
CA VAL A 75 7.60 12.61 5.69
C VAL A 75 7.05 11.35 6.34
N CYS A 76 5.83 11.41 6.86
CA CYS A 76 5.18 10.27 7.49
C CYS A 76 4.98 9.12 6.50
N LEU A 77 4.60 9.41 5.25
CA LEU A 77 4.49 8.37 4.22
C LEU A 77 5.85 7.74 3.92
N ALA A 78 6.91 8.53 3.84
CA ALA A 78 8.26 8.03 3.62
C ALA A 78 8.75 7.12 4.76
N ASP A 79 8.56 7.54 6.02
CA ASP A 79 8.94 6.76 7.20
C ASP A 79 8.18 5.43 7.27
N ASN A 80 6.86 5.46 7.01
CA ASN A 80 6.04 4.25 6.98
C ASN A 80 6.37 3.33 5.80
N ALA A 81 6.75 3.89 4.63
CA ALA A 81 7.21 3.10 3.50
C ALA A 81 8.55 2.41 3.79
N ALA A 82 9.49 3.11 4.44
CA ALA A 82 10.75 2.52 4.88
C ALA A 82 10.52 1.39 5.89
N LEU A 83 9.62 1.60 6.86
CA LEU A 83 9.23 0.54 7.80
C LEU A 83 8.59 -0.66 7.09
N ALA A 84 7.69 -0.43 6.14
CA ALA A 84 7.09 -1.51 5.35
C ALA A 84 8.16 -2.35 4.64
N CYS A 85 9.20 -1.72 4.07
CA CYS A 85 10.33 -2.41 3.47
C CYS A 85 11.14 -3.23 4.49
N GLN A 86 11.39 -2.68 5.68
CA GLN A 86 12.05 -3.42 6.77
C GLN A 86 11.25 -4.65 7.20
N LEU A 87 9.91 -4.56 7.14
CA LEU A 87 9.00 -5.66 7.41
C LEU A 87 8.87 -6.66 6.23
N GLY A 88 9.56 -6.42 5.11
CA GLY A 88 9.63 -7.34 3.98
C GLY A 88 8.70 -7.01 2.81
N ALA A 89 8.15 -5.79 2.72
CA ALA A 89 7.34 -5.39 1.59
C ALA A 89 8.18 -5.36 0.29
N PRO A 90 7.82 -6.14 -0.75
CA PRO A 90 8.59 -6.22 -1.99
C PRO A 90 8.26 -5.09 -2.96
N VAL A 91 7.14 -4.39 -2.75
CA VAL A 91 6.68 -3.23 -3.50
C VAL A 91 5.87 -2.33 -2.56
N ILE A 92 6.10 -1.02 -2.66
CA ILE A 92 5.28 0.00 -2.00
C ILE A 92 4.35 0.63 -3.04
N ASP A 93 3.04 0.58 -2.80
CA ASP A 93 2.03 1.21 -3.64
C ASP A 93 1.41 2.41 -2.93
N LEU A 94 1.23 3.53 -3.64
CA LEU A 94 0.61 4.75 -3.11
C LEU A 94 -0.81 4.90 -3.65
N ASN A 95 -1.78 5.06 -2.76
CA ASN A 95 -3.17 5.28 -3.13
C ASN A 95 -3.44 6.77 -3.39
N PHE A 96 -3.61 7.13 -4.66
CA PHE A 96 -4.08 8.45 -5.10
C PHE A 96 -5.47 8.39 -5.74
N GLY A 97 -6.24 7.33 -5.47
CA GLY A 97 -7.52 7.06 -6.15
C GLY A 97 -8.76 7.03 -5.25
N CYS A 98 -8.59 6.88 -3.93
CA CYS A 98 -9.72 6.73 -3.00
C CYS A 98 -10.52 8.04 -2.87
N PRO A 99 -11.85 8.05 -3.14
CA PRO A 99 -12.70 9.24 -2.99
C PRO A 99 -13.36 9.38 -1.61
N ALA A 100 -13.11 8.44 -0.69
CA ALA A 100 -13.90 8.31 0.55
C ALA A 100 -13.84 9.58 1.40
N LYS A 101 -14.99 10.05 1.90
CA LYS A 101 -15.10 11.29 2.68
C LYS A 101 -14.24 11.28 3.95
N THR A 102 -14.04 10.11 4.57
CA THR A 102 -13.15 9.93 5.74
C THR A 102 -11.68 10.08 5.40
N VAL A 103 -11.29 9.90 4.15
CA VAL A 103 -9.92 10.10 3.64
C VAL A 103 -9.68 11.58 3.29
N ASN A 104 -10.70 12.28 2.79
CA ASN A 104 -10.60 13.70 2.45
C ASN A 104 -10.34 14.61 3.68
N LYS A 105 -10.84 14.23 4.86
CA LYS A 105 -10.57 14.97 6.12
C LYS A 105 -9.09 14.97 6.49
N SER A 106 -8.34 13.92 6.10
CA SER A 106 -6.89 13.82 6.24
C SER A 106 -6.14 14.11 4.92
N ARG A 107 -6.83 14.71 3.93
CA ARG A 107 -6.31 15.10 2.61
C ARG A 107 -5.63 13.98 1.79
N GLY A 108 -5.92 12.71 2.06
CA GLY A 108 -5.34 11.59 1.32
C GLY A 108 -6.12 11.22 0.05
N GLY A 109 -5.61 10.28 -0.76
CA GLY A 109 -6.37 9.69 -1.86
C GLY A 109 -6.59 10.63 -3.06
N ALA A 110 -7.76 10.56 -3.70
CA ALA A 110 -8.05 11.24 -4.96
C ALA A 110 -8.03 12.78 -4.87
N VAL A 111 -8.15 13.35 -3.67
CA VAL A 111 -8.06 14.81 -3.49
C VAL A 111 -6.68 15.34 -3.86
N LEU A 112 -5.62 14.53 -3.66
CA LEU A 112 -4.24 14.88 -4.00
C LEU A 112 -4.03 15.09 -5.51
N LEU A 113 -4.91 14.56 -6.36
CA LEU A 113 -4.84 14.77 -7.81
C LEU A 113 -5.11 16.23 -8.21
N LYS A 114 -5.64 17.05 -7.30
CA LYS A 114 -5.78 18.50 -7.46
C LYS A 114 -4.57 19.29 -6.97
N GLU A 115 -3.60 18.61 -6.35
CA GLU A 115 -2.43 19.20 -5.69
C GLU A 115 -1.15 18.52 -6.22
N PRO A 116 -0.80 18.70 -7.51
CA PRO A 116 0.29 17.98 -8.15
C PRO A 116 1.65 18.23 -7.48
N GLU A 117 1.88 19.40 -6.90
CA GLU A 117 3.10 19.74 -6.15
C GLU A 117 3.21 18.89 -4.87
N LEU A 118 2.10 18.70 -4.16
CA LEU A 118 2.06 17.84 -2.97
C LEU A 118 2.22 16.37 -3.37
N LEU A 119 1.57 15.93 -4.45
CA LEU A 119 1.74 14.58 -4.99
C LEU A 119 3.21 14.32 -5.35
N HIS A 120 3.86 15.28 -6.03
CA HIS A 120 5.29 15.20 -6.32
C HIS A 120 6.14 15.11 -5.05
N ALA A 121 5.87 15.95 -4.05
CA ALA A 121 6.58 15.91 -2.77
C ALA A 121 6.45 14.55 -2.09
N ILE A 122 5.24 13.98 -2.04
CA ILE A 122 4.98 12.64 -1.49
C ILE A 122 5.81 11.58 -2.23
N VAL A 123 5.69 11.52 -3.55
CA VAL A 123 6.39 10.49 -4.34
C VAL A 123 7.91 10.64 -4.21
N ARG A 124 8.42 11.88 -4.19
CA ARG A 124 9.85 12.17 -4.02
C ARG A 124 10.38 11.68 -2.67
N GLU A 125 9.71 12.02 -1.57
CA GLU A 125 10.16 11.63 -0.23
C GLU A 125 10.03 10.13 -0.01
N VAL A 126 8.93 9.51 -0.44
CA VAL A 126 8.77 8.04 -0.39
C VAL A 126 9.85 7.34 -1.20
N ARG A 127 10.11 7.79 -2.44
CA ARG A 127 11.12 7.17 -3.29
C ARG A 127 12.52 7.29 -2.68
N ARG A 128 12.84 8.39 -2.00
CA ARG A 128 14.11 8.58 -1.30
C ARG A 128 14.28 7.63 -0.12
N ALA A 129 13.21 7.33 0.62
CA ALA A 129 13.25 6.48 1.80
C ALA A 129 13.21 4.97 1.47
N VAL A 130 12.57 4.58 0.37
CA VAL A 130 12.45 3.18 -0.06
C VAL A 130 13.73 2.72 -0.77
N PRO A 131 14.32 1.55 -0.43
CA PRO A 131 15.48 0.99 -1.11
C PRO A 131 15.34 0.95 -2.63
N ALA A 132 16.42 1.27 -3.36
CA ALA A 132 16.37 1.47 -4.82
C ALA A 132 15.83 0.27 -5.62
N HIS A 133 16.05 -0.96 -5.14
CA HIS A 133 15.59 -2.18 -5.79
C HIS A 133 14.11 -2.50 -5.52
N ILE A 134 13.48 -1.85 -4.53
CA ILE A 134 12.05 -2.02 -4.21
C ILE A 134 11.26 -1.00 -5.03
N PRO A 135 10.35 -1.42 -5.93
CA PRO A 135 9.53 -0.50 -6.70
C PRO A 135 8.59 0.33 -5.81
N VAL A 136 8.42 1.59 -6.20
CA VAL A 136 7.36 2.46 -5.68
C VAL A 136 6.37 2.67 -6.81
N THR A 137 5.14 2.24 -6.62
CA THR A 137 4.04 2.35 -7.59
C THR A 137 2.94 3.25 -7.05
N SER A 138 2.01 3.63 -7.91
CA SER A 138 0.82 4.38 -7.49
C SER A 138 -0.41 3.89 -8.22
N LYS A 139 -1.52 3.76 -7.47
CA LYS A 139 -2.84 3.54 -8.03
C LYS A 139 -3.61 4.87 -8.08
N MET A 140 -3.92 5.33 -9.28
CA MET A 140 -4.61 6.60 -9.55
C MET A 140 -6.05 6.34 -10.05
N ARG A 141 -6.82 7.40 -10.28
CA ARG A 141 -8.18 7.37 -10.87
C ARG A 141 -8.12 7.51 -12.39
#